data_AF-A0A9D1F1C0-F1
#
_entry.id   AF-A0A9D1F1C0-F1
#
_cell.length_a   1.000
_cell.length_b   1.000
_cell.length_c   1.000
_cell.angle_alpha   90.00
_cell.angle_beta   90.00
_cell.angle_gamma   90.00
#
_symmetry.space_group_name_H-M   'P 1'
#
loop_
_entity.id
_entity.type
_entity.pdbx_description
1 polymer ?
#
loop_
_entity_poly.entity_id
_entity_poly.type
_entity_poly.pdbx_seq_one_letter_code
_entity_poly.pdbx_strand_id
1 'polypeptide(L)'
;MCKIDINKCLDPNYTNTSVNIISYVFKMKYCQEFLDKYKGTPNYITSASKIKNFFHKTIYKIRNHQADIDALVKDLDNSNHLGRSILLKIIAQLIQIIPSIAVGPEILDPIIIEINKGTLPTVHKVVENFASSPIRPIIILLLDSTSNMNLIPDILKKLPINLRVAIHNDSGETNIVTVLKNDGASDINEFMDCYASQCFSTCANTNQEIILSNADNKDDINLISKLFIKCHSSLLIDNKLDALEDIKAINVKLHNSALQSDVKNLFMCINSLNHVYATDSGGQSILDAINLSDELNNPLIKAFVHRYAHFIPNTTYQEKSDLLNSAADEFNKRNILDHKIYCINNALTYSFYKDNIDIGKFNGMLAEALNNVPGIAGMSILYNNVGTALLYYRDPENALKKYKSGLDYATALNRPAQRIGLLGNIAITEALLGIKHTTEYFINTSKDILNMPNTRNLPFIQVNGLLNLIAAAIYENNKDAALQIYASKNFLDVLSKSLVPNMLGSGSLVTQLKVLVEKSNGLLDFNFVQIPSSTSHISGIRHDYITENGFNPAIGNAWL
;
A
#
# COMPACT_ATOMS: atom_id res chain seq x y z
N MET A 1 -12.53 -20.16 -38.97
CA MET A 1 -12.06 -19.05 -38.10
C MET A 1 -12.09 -19.54 -36.67
N CYS A 2 -10.96 -19.51 -35.96
CA CYS A 2 -10.93 -19.81 -34.53
C CYS A 2 -11.74 -18.72 -33.81
N LYS A 3 -12.78 -19.09 -33.05
CA LYS A 3 -13.65 -18.14 -32.36
C LYS A 3 -12.89 -17.63 -31.13
N ILE A 4 -12.48 -16.36 -31.11
CA ILE A 4 -11.86 -15.75 -29.92
C ILE A 4 -12.87 -15.79 -28.77
N ASP A 5 -12.50 -16.38 -27.65
CA ASP A 5 -13.31 -16.36 -26.43
C ASP A 5 -13.12 -15.01 -25.72
N ILE A 6 -14.02 -14.07 -25.98
CA ILE A 6 -13.94 -12.70 -25.47
C ILE A 6 -14.01 -12.64 -23.94
N ASN A 7 -14.72 -13.57 -23.29
CA ASN A 7 -14.77 -13.57 -21.83
C ASN A 7 -13.39 -13.87 -21.25
N LYS A 8 -12.69 -14.89 -21.78
CA LYS A 8 -11.31 -15.19 -21.36
C LYS A 8 -10.32 -14.12 -21.79
N CYS A 9 -10.53 -13.50 -22.95
CA CYS A 9 -9.64 -12.49 -23.50
C CYS A 9 -9.63 -11.19 -22.68
N LEU A 10 -10.75 -10.86 -22.01
CA LEU A 10 -10.90 -9.64 -21.23
C LEU A 10 -10.71 -9.87 -19.72
N ASP A 11 -10.83 -11.10 -19.23
CA ASP A 11 -10.82 -11.44 -17.81
C ASP A 11 -9.41 -11.37 -17.18
N PRO A 12 -9.21 -10.51 -16.16
CA PRO A 12 -7.96 -10.33 -15.44
C PRO A 12 -7.36 -11.61 -14.86
N ASN A 13 -8.17 -12.61 -14.54
CA ASN A 13 -7.71 -13.89 -14.01
C ASN A 13 -6.93 -14.72 -15.05
N TYR A 14 -7.19 -14.50 -16.35
CA TYR A 14 -6.50 -15.18 -17.44
C TYR A 14 -5.37 -14.35 -18.03
N THR A 15 -5.57 -13.04 -18.12
CA THR A 15 -4.61 -12.13 -18.79
C THR A 15 -3.59 -11.51 -17.83
N ASN A 16 -3.87 -11.55 -16.53
CA ASN A 16 -3.14 -10.79 -15.52
C ASN A 16 -3.11 -9.28 -15.84
N THR A 17 -4.20 -8.75 -16.42
CA THR A 17 -4.39 -7.33 -16.74
C THR A 17 -5.75 -6.85 -16.24
N SER A 18 -5.81 -5.76 -15.48
CA SER A 18 -7.08 -5.18 -15.01
C SER A 18 -7.70 -4.19 -16.00
N VAL A 19 -6.95 -3.75 -17.01
CA VAL A 19 -7.38 -2.75 -17.98
C VAL A 19 -7.20 -3.27 -19.40
N ASN A 20 -8.26 -3.15 -20.20
CA ASN A 20 -8.32 -3.50 -21.60
C ASN A 20 -8.58 -2.23 -22.42
N ILE A 21 -7.69 -1.88 -23.34
CA ILE A 21 -7.93 -0.85 -24.35
C ILE A 21 -8.34 -1.55 -25.65
N ILE A 22 -9.52 -1.23 -26.16
CA ILE A 22 -10.10 -1.91 -27.33
C ILE A 22 -10.28 -0.90 -28.46
N SER A 23 -9.70 -1.22 -29.62
CA SER A 23 -9.90 -0.43 -30.83
C SER A 23 -11.33 -0.52 -31.36
N TYR A 24 -11.75 0.49 -32.13
CA TYR A 24 -13.07 0.48 -32.76
C TYR A 24 -13.27 -0.75 -33.66
N VAL A 25 -12.27 -1.15 -34.45
CA VAL A 25 -12.39 -2.30 -35.37
C VAL A 25 -12.50 -3.61 -34.58
N PHE A 26 -11.70 -3.79 -33.53
CA PHE A 26 -11.77 -4.98 -32.67
C PHE A 26 -13.14 -5.07 -31.98
N LYS A 27 -13.65 -3.94 -31.48
CA LYS A 27 -15.00 -3.82 -30.91
C LYS A 27 -16.06 -4.36 -31.86
N MET A 28 -16.09 -3.84 -33.09
CA MET A 28 -17.11 -4.18 -34.08
C MET A 28 -17.03 -5.63 -34.56
N LYS A 29 -15.82 -6.20 -34.67
CA LYS A 29 -15.62 -7.57 -35.16
C LYS A 29 -15.85 -8.64 -34.10
N TYR A 30 -15.44 -8.38 -32.86
CA TYR A 30 -15.34 -9.44 -31.84
C TYR A 30 -16.12 -9.16 -30.56
N CYS A 31 -16.25 -7.90 -30.12
CA CYS A 31 -16.82 -7.59 -28.81
C CYS A 31 -18.30 -7.14 -28.85
N GLN A 32 -18.89 -6.94 -30.03
CA GLN A 32 -20.21 -6.30 -30.16
C GLN A 32 -21.30 -7.00 -29.33
N GLU A 33 -21.41 -8.33 -29.44
CA GLU A 33 -22.37 -9.14 -28.68
C GLU A 33 -22.16 -9.06 -27.16
N PHE A 34 -20.89 -9.01 -26.72
CA PHE A 34 -20.56 -8.84 -25.30
C PHE A 34 -20.98 -7.47 -24.79
N LEU A 35 -20.65 -6.40 -25.52
CA LEU A 35 -20.92 -5.01 -25.13
C LEU A 35 -22.41 -4.66 -25.17
N ASP A 36 -23.17 -5.25 -26.09
CA ASP A 36 -24.62 -5.00 -26.21
C ASP A 36 -25.39 -5.39 -24.94
N LYS A 37 -24.89 -6.34 -24.14
CA LYS A 37 -25.46 -6.72 -22.84
C LYS A 37 -25.42 -5.59 -21.81
N TYR A 38 -24.48 -4.65 -21.96
CA TYR A 38 -24.24 -3.56 -21.02
C TYR A 38 -24.73 -2.20 -21.51
N LYS A 39 -25.11 -2.08 -22.79
CA LYS A 39 -25.68 -0.83 -23.32
C LYS A 39 -26.92 -0.42 -22.54
N GLY A 40 -26.97 0.84 -22.11
CA GLY A 40 -28.06 1.38 -21.29
C GLY A 40 -28.00 1.05 -19.80
N THR A 41 -27.03 0.22 -19.37
CA THR A 41 -26.78 -0.07 -17.96
C THR A 41 -25.77 0.91 -17.34
N PRO A 42 -25.64 0.98 -16.00
CA PRO A 42 -24.61 1.78 -15.34
C PRO A 42 -23.18 1.40 -15.73
N ASN A 43 -22.95 0.15 -16.16
CA ASN A 43 -21.64 -0.35 -16.58
C ASN A 43 -21.09 0.36 -17.82
N TYR A 44 -21.94 0.97 -18.66
CA TYR A 44 -21.55 1.59 -19.92
C TYR A 44 -21.56 3.12 -19.86
N ILE A 45 -20.38 3.71 -19.74
CA ILE A 45 -20.15 5.13 -19.44
C ILE A 45 -19.67 5.88 -20.69
N THR A 46 -20.44 6.87 -21.12
CA THR A 46 -20.23 7.57 -22.41
C THR A 46 -19.86 9.06 -22.31
N SER A 47 -19.75 9.61 -21.09
CA SER A 47 -19.48 11.04 -20.89
C SER A 47 -18.76 11.31 -19.58
N ALA A 48 -18.02 12.43 -19.52
CA ALA A 48 -17.28 12.86 -18.34
C ALA A 48 -18.19 13.11 -17.12
N SER A 49 -19.41 13.62 -17.32
CA SER A 49 -20.38 13.81 -16.23
C SER A 49 -20.81 12.48 -15.61
N LYS A 50 -21.03 11.44 -16.43
CA LYS A 50 -21.31 10.08 -15.92
C LYS A 50 -20.09 9.48 -15.21
N ILE A 51 -18.87 9.70 -15.71
CA ILE A 51 -17.63 9.29 -15.01
C ILE A 51 -17.57 9.95 -13.62
N LYS A 52 -17.76 11.27 -13.55
CA LYS A 52 -17.75 12.02 -12.29
C LYS A 52 -18.82 11.52 -11.32
N ASN A 53 -20.02 11.25 -11.80
CA ASN A 53 -21.11 10.71 -10.98
C ASN A 53 -20.80 9.29 -10.47
N PHE A 54 -20.25 8.42 -11.32
CA PHE A 54 -19.82 7.08 -10.94
C PHE A 54 -18.71 7.12 -9.89
N PHE A 55 -17.71 7.99 -10.10
CA PHE A 55 -16.63 8.24 -9.18
C PHE A 55 -17.16 8.72 -7.83
N HIS A 56 -17.94 9.81 -7.80
CA HIS A 56 -18.51 10.33 -6.55
C HIS A 56 -19.36 9.29 -5.80
N LYS A 57 -20.22 8.53 -6.49
CA LYS A 57 -21.05 7.50 -5.85
C LYS A 57 -20.22 6.40 -5.17
N THR A 58 -19.13 5.99 -5.81
CA THR A 58 -18.28 4.91 -5.28
C THR A 58 -17.37 5.45 -4.18
N ILE A 59 -16.69 6.56 -4.45
CA ILE A 59 -15.71 7.17 -3.54
C ILE A 59 -16.36 7.67 -2.24
N TYR A 60 -17.55 8.27 -2.30
CA TYR A 60 -18.24 8.76 -1.11
C TYR A 60 -18.58 7.63 -0.13
N LYS A 61 -18.96 6.45 -0.63
CA LYS A 61 -19.33 5.31 0.22
C LYS A 61 -18.11 4.61 0.85
N ILE A 62 -16.99 4.52 0.11
CA ILE A 62 -15.77 3.87 0.64
C ILE A 62 -15.00 4.77 1.61
N ARG A 63 -15.16 6.11 1.49
CA ARG A 63 -14.55 7.12 2.37
C ARG A 63 -15.43 7.50 3.56
N ASN A 64 -16.36 6.63 3.96
CA ASN A 64 -17.15 6.88 5.16
C ASN A 64 -16.18 7.14 6.34
N HIS A 65 -16.41 8.20 7.13
CA HIS A 65 -15.54 8.60 8.25
C HIS A 65 -14.04 8.80 7.95
N GLN A 66 -13.65 9.04 6.68
CA GLN A 66 -12.34 9.58 6.31
C GLN A 66 -12.44 11.09 6.05
N ALA A 67 -11.28 11.76 6.01
CA ALA A 67 -11.24 13.18 5.68
C ALA A 67 -11.72 13.44 4.24
N ASP A 68 -12.56 14.46 4.06
CA ASP A 68 -12.99 14.91 2.73
C ASP A 68 -11.85 15.71 2.07
N ILE A 69 -11.06 15.01 1.25
CA ILE A 69 -9.88 15.57 0.59
C ILE A 69 -10.26 16.78 -0.28
N ASP A 70 -11.39 16.72 -0.99
CA ASP A 70 -11.86 17.81 -1.84
C ASP A 70 -12.18 19.06 -1.00
N ALA A 71 -12.78 18.88 0.17
CA ALA A 71 -13.03 19.96 1.12
C ALA A 71 -11.72 20.53 1.69
N LEU A 72 -10.81 19.67 2.12
CA LEU A 72 -9.51 20.10 2.66
C LEU A 72 -8.67 20.89 1.64
N VAL A 73 -8.68 20.48 0.37
CA VAL A 73 -8.00 21.20 -0.72
C VAL A 73 -8.62 22.59 -0.91
N LYS A 74 -9.95 22.70 -0.92
CA LYS A 74 -10.64 24.00 -1.04
C LYS A 74 -10.39 24.90 0.17
N ASP A 75 -10.33 24.33 1.36
CA ASP A 75 -10.05 25.09 2.58
C ASP A 75 -8.59 25.59 2.60
N LEU A 76 -7.64 24.81 2.08
CA LEU A 76 -6.24 25.24 1.93
C LEU A 76 -6.10 26.44 0.98
N ASP A 77 -6.85 26.47 -0.12
CA ASP A 77 -6.85 27.61 -1.05
C ASP A 77 -7.41 28.89 -0.40
N ASN A 78 -8.22 28.75 0.65
CA ASN A 78 -8.78 29.85 1.45
C ASN A 78 -8.04 30.08 2.78
N SER A 79 -6.83 29.53 2.93
CA SER A 79 -6.06 29.51 4.19
C SER A 79 -5.86 30.88 4.86
N ASN A 80 -5.74 31.96 4.08
CA ASN A 80 -5.61 33.33 4.56
C ASN A 80 -6.76 33.82 5.46
N HIS A 81 -7.94 33.17 5.38
CA HIS A 81 -9.13 33.55 6.13
C HIS A 81 -9.40 32.62 7.33
N LEU A 82 -8.54 31.64 7.57
CA LEU A 82 -8.76 30.63 8.59
C LEU A 82 -8.08 31.00 9.91
N GLY A 83 -8.77 30.71 11.01
CA GLY A 83 -8.16 30.77 12.33
C GLY A 83 -7.03 29.75 12.45
N ARG A 84 -5.96 30.11 13.16
CA ARG A 84 -4.73 29.30 13.32
C ARG A 84 -4.99 27.83 13.63
N SER A 85 -5.84 27.53 14.61
CA SER A 85 -6.14 26.14 15.01
C SER A 85 -6.84 25.34 13.90
N ILE A 86 -7.63 26.00 13.06
CA ILE A 86 -8.35 25.37 11.94
C ILE A 86 -7.35 25.09 10.81
N LEU A 87 -6.49 26.05 10.51
CA LEU A 87 -5.43 25.91 9.51
C LEU A 87 -4.48 24.74 9.82
N LEU A 88 -3.97 24.66 11.06
CA LEU A 88 -3.08 23.57 11.47
C LEU A 88 -3.75 22.19 11.29
N LYS A 89 -5.04 22.09 11.63
CA LYS A 89 -5.82 20.86 11.45
C LYS A 89 -5.94 20.48 9.97
N ILE A 90 -6.29 21.44 9.11
CA ILE A 90 -6.49 21.19 7.67
C ILE A 90 -5.19 20.71 7.04
N ILE A 91 -4.08 21.44 7.28
CA ILE A 91 -2.77 21.06 6.74
C ILE A 91 -2.40 19.66 7.21
N ALA A 92 -2.46 19.40 8.52
CA ALA A 92 -2.06 18.11 9.09
C ALA A 92 -2.87 16.94 8.52
N GLN A 93 -4.19 17.11 8.38
CA GLN A 93 -5.04 16.07 7.78
C GLN A 93 -4.74 15.87 6.29
N LEU A 94 -4.58 16.97 5.55
CA LEU A 94 -4.37 16.93 4.11
C LEU A 94 -3.05 16.22 3.76
N ILE A 95 -1.97 16.48 4.48
CA ILE A 95 -0.65 15.90 4.16
C ILE A 95 -0.34 14.60 4.91
N GLN A 96 -1.35 14.01 5.55
CA GLN A 96 -1.27 12.71 6.22
C GLN A 96 -2.37 11.74 5.79
N ILE A 97 -3.12 12.04 4.73
CA ILE A 97 -4.23 11.18 4.27
C ILE A 97 -3.80 9.72 4.09
N ILE A 98 -4.68 8.80 4.46
CA ILE A 98 -4.55 7.38 4.16
C ILE A 98 -5.40 7.08 2.91
N PRO A 99 -4.83 6.43 1.86
CA PRO A 99 -5.55 6.13 0.65
C PRO A 99 -6.76 5.23 0.90
N SER A 100 -7.79 5.50 0.13
CA SER A 100 -9.03 4.74 0.04
C SER A 100 -9.08 4.00 -1.30
N ILE A 101 -9.44 2.73 -1.25
CA ILE A 101 -9.53 1.83 -2.39
C ILE A 101 -10.98 1.46 -2.67
N ALA A 102 -11.33 1.33 -3.94
CA ALA A 102 -12.68 0.95 -4.31
C ALA A 102 -12.97 -0.46 -3.79
N VAL A 103 -13.95 -0.58 -2.88
CA VAL A 103 -14.47 -1.86 -2.36
C VAL A 103 -15.99 -1.82 -2.21
N GLY A 104 -16.61 -2.99 -2.15
CA GLY A 104 -18.03 -3.14 -1.84
C GLY A 104 -18.92 -3.44 -3.05
N PRO A 105 -20.22 -3.68 -2.81
CA PRO A 105 -21.16 -4.19 -3.82
C PRO A 105 -21.50 -3.19 -4.93
N GLU A 106 -21.11 -1.94 -4.78
CA GLU A 106 -21.38 -0.86 -5.75
C GLU A 106 -20.36 -0.83 -6.90
N ILE A 107 -19.26 -1.59 -6.78
CA ILE A 107 -18.29 -1.69 -7.87
C ILE A 107 -18.93 -2.44 -9.02
N LEU A 108 -18.99 -1.76 -10.15
CA LEU A 108 -19.45 -2.34 -11.41
C LEU A 108 -18.37 -3.26 -11.97
N ASP A 109 -18.79 -4.43 -12.45
CA ASP A 109 -17.94 -5.34 -13.19
C ASP A 109 -18.74 -5.88 -14.40
N PRO A 110 -18.33 -5.59 -15.65
CA PRO A 110 -17.21 -4.75 -16.08
C PRO A 110 -17.49 -3.24 -15.91
N ILE A 111 -16.45 -2.42 -15.91
CA ILE A 111 -16.51 -0.96 -16.08
C ILE A 111 -16.16 -0.63 -17.53
N ILE A 112 -17.11 -0.15 -18.33
CA ILE A 112 -16.91 0.16 -19.75
C ILE A 112 -16.96 1.67 -19.94
N ILE A 113 -15.90 2.25 -20.51
CA ILE A 113 -15.78 3.69 -20.77
C ILE A 113 -15.50 3.93 -22.25
N GLU A 114 -16.34 4.73 -22.90
CA GLU A 114 -16.03 5.24 -24.24
C GLU A 114 -15.03 6.38 -24.15
N ILE A 115 -13.91 6.24 -24.88
CA ILE A 115 -12.84 7.21 -24.95
C ILE A 115 -13.10 8.16 -26.11
N ASN A 116 -13.25 9.44 -25.76
CA ASN A 116 -13.35 10.58 -26.66
C ASN A 116 -12.65 11.79 -26.01
N LYS A 117 -12.61 12.92 -26.71
CA LYS A 117 -11.98 14.16 -26.21
C LYS A 117 -12.49 14.61 -24.84
N GLY A 118 -13.76 14.34 -24.52
CA GLY A 118 -14.38 14.73 -23.25
C GLY A 118 -14.07 13.77 -22.10
N THR A 119 -13.99 12.46 -22.34
CA THR A 119 -13.76 11.44 -21.29
C THR A 119 -12.29 11.19 -21.01
N LEU A 120 -11.42 11.34 -22.01
CA LEU A 120 -9.97 11.10 -21.91
C LEU A 120 -9.32 11.76 -20.68
N PRO A 121 -9.57 13.03 -20.35
CA PRO A 121 -8.92 13.66 -19.18
C PRO A 121 -9.28 13.02 -17.84
N THR A 122 -10.40 12.29 -17.77
CA THR A 122 -10.93 11.72 -16.52
C THR A 122 -10.74 10.21 -16.39
N VAL A 123 -10.33 9.53 -17.45
CA VAL A 123 -10.25 8.05 -17.47
C VAL A 123 -9.26 7.50 -16.46
N HIS A 124 -8.11 8.18 -16.30
CA HIS A 124 -7.06 7.76 -15.39
C HIS A 124 -7.55 7.70 -13.93
N LYS A 125 -8.45 8.61 -13.54
CA LYS A 125 -9.06 8.63 -12.20
C LYS A 125 -9.84 7.35 -11.90
N VAL A 126 -10.58 6.84 -12.89
CA VAL A 126 -11.29 5.57 -12.76
C VAL A 126 -10.29 4.42 -12.73
N VAL A 127 -9.31 4.40 -13.63
CA VAL A 127 -8.31 3.34 -13.64
C VAL A 127 -7.57 3.25 -12.30
N GLU A 128 -7.09 4.37 -11.76
CA GLU A 128 -6.28 4.38 -10.54
C GLU A 128 -7.04 3.92 -9.30
N ASN A 129 -8.33 4.26 -9.18
CA ASN A 129 -9.13 3.88 -8.01
C ASN A 129 -9.71 2.46 -8.10
N PHE A 130 -9.96 1.95 -9.32
CA PHE A 130 -10.65 0.67 -9.52
C PHE A 130 -9.73 -0.47 -9.96
N ALA A 131 -8.62 -0.20 -10.67
CA ALA A 131 -7.64 -1.23 -10.99
C ALA A 131 -7.00 -1.82 -9.73
N SER A 132 -6.94 -1.01 -8.66
CA SER A 132 -6.44 -1.41 -7.35
C SER A 132 -7.52 -1.94 -6.39
N SER A 133 -8.71 -2.26 -6.90
CA SER A 133 -9.77 -2.90 -6.11
C SER A 133 -9.50 -4.40 -5.90
N PRO A 134 -9.69 -4.95 -4.69
CA PRO A 134 -9.67 -6.39 -4.46
C PRO A 134 -10.76 -7.14 -5.23
N ILE A 135 -11.83 -6.46 -5.69
CA ILE A 135 -12.87 -7.03 -6.55
C ILE A 135 -12.34 -7.27 -7.98
N ARG A 136 -11.28 -6.55 -8.38
CA ARG A 136 -10.63 -6.64 -9.70
C ARG A 136 -11.63 -6.55 -10.87
N PRO A 137 -12.45 -5.48 -10.94
CA PRO A 137 -13.39 -5.34 -12.04
C PRO A 137 -12.66 -5.27 -13.38
N ILE A 138 -13.27 -5.82 -14.43
CA ILE A 138 -12.75 -5.69 -15.79
C ILE A 138 -12.95 -4.25 -16.24
N ILE A 139 -11.88 -3.49 -16.42
CA ILE A 139 -11.95 -2.12 -16.96
C ILE A 139 -11.74 -2.18 -18.47
N ILE A 140 -12.69 -1.66 -19.24
CA ILE A 140 -12.68 -1.63 -20.70
C ILE A 140 -12.73 -0.18 -21.18
N LEU A 141 -11.65 0.25 -21.83
CA LEU A 141 -11.53 1.56 -22.48
C LEU A 141 -11.77 1.37 -23.98
N LEU A 142 -12.93 1.81 -24.46
CA LEU A 142 -13.36 1.66 -25.85
C LEU A 142 -12.99 2.90 -26.66
N LEU A 143 -12.10 2.75 -27.64
CA LEU A 143 -11.86 3.81 -28.61
C LEU A 143 -13.08 3.95 -29.52
N ASP A 144 -13.59 5.17 -29.69
CA ASP A 144 -14.70 5.44 -30.60
C ASP A 144 -14.24 5.45 -32.08
N SER A 145 -15.18 5.60 -33.02
CA SER A 145 -14.87 5.61 -34.46
C SER A 145 -14.01 6.79 -34.90
N THR A 146 -13.90 7.84 -34.08
CA THR A 146 -13.09 9.03 -34.34
C THR A 146 -11.72 8.99 -33.65
N SER A 147 -11.57 8.12 -32.66
CA SER A 147 -10.38 7.91 -31.86
C SER A 147 -9.56 6.77 -32.46
N ASN A 148 -8.35 7.09 -32.94
CA ASN A 148 -7.46 6.09 -33.51
C ASN A 148 -6.49 5.54 -32.45
N MET A 149 -5.77 4.48 -32.84
CA MET A 149 -4.76 3.84 -31.99
C MET A 149 -3.62 4.80 -31.56
N ASN A 150 -3.46 5.96 -32.21
CA ASN A 150 -2.43 6.94 -31.84
C ASN A 150 -2.72 7.63 -30.50
N LEU A 151 -3.93 7.49 -29.94
CA LEU A 151 -4.27 8.02 -28.61
C LEU A 151 -3.77 7.14 -27.46
N ILE A 152 -3.44 5.87 -27.74
CA ILE A 152 -3.02 4.92 -26.71
C ILE A 152 -1.81 5.40 -25.91
N PRO A 153 -0.73 5.93 -26.54
CA PRO A 153 0.39 6.50 -25.79
C PRO A 153 -0.04 7.57 -24.78
N ASP A 154 -0.98 8.45 -25.14
CA ASP A 154 -1.45 9.53 -24.25
C ASP A 154 -2.28 9.00 -23.09
N ILE A 155 -3.09 7.95 -23.32
CA ILE A 155 -3.78 7.24 -22.24
C ILE A 155 -2.76 6.64 -21.28
N LEU A 156 -1.82 5.84 -21.80
CA LEU A 156 -0.84 5.11 -21.00
C LEU A 156 0.02 6.04 -20.13
N LYS A 157 0.41 7.21 -20.66
CA LYS A 157 1.19 8.24 -19.94
C LYS A 157 0.49 8.85 -18.72
N LYS A 158 -0.82 8.64 -18.56
CA LYS A 158 -1.58 9.11 -17.39
C LYS A 158 -1.97 8.00 -16.44
N LEU A 159 -1.71 6.73 -16.79
CA LEU A 159 -2.04 5.59 -15.94
C LEU A 159 -0.97 5.35 -14.85
N PRO A 160 -1.30 4.58 -13.80
CA PRO A 160 -0.33 4.20 -12.78
C PRO A 160 0.84 3.40 -13.36
N ILE A 161 2.06 3.70 -12.89
CA ILE A 161 3.27 2.94 -13.25
C ILE A 161 3.14 1.49 -12.78
N ASN A 162 3.67 0.55 -13.56
CA ASN A 162 3.59 -0.91 -13.38
C ASN A 162 2.20 -1.53 -13.63
N LEU A 163 1.20 -0.74 -14.02
CA LEU A 163 -0.08 -1.29 -14.45
C LEU A 163 0.10 -2.12 -15.74
N ARG A 164 -0.43 -3.35 -15.75
CA ARG A 164 -0.51 -4.19 -16.94
C ARG A 164 -1.79 -3.89 -17.71
N VAL A 165 -1.66 -3.54 -18.99
CA VAL A 165 -2.75 -3.16 -19.88
C VAL A 165 -2.75 -4.06 -21.10
N ALA A 166 -3.89 -4.67 -21.42
CA ALA A 166 -4.10 -5.40 -22.65
C ALA A 166 -4.62 -4.43 -23.73
N ILE A 167 -3.94 -4.39 -24.89
CA ILE A 167 -4.31 -3.56 -26.04
C ILE A 167 -4.78 -4.49 -27.16
N HIS A 168 -6.06 -4.37 -27.52
CA HIS A 168 -6.71 -5.15 -28.57
C HIS A 168 -6.82 -4.30 -29.83
N ASN A 169 -6.05 -4.64 -30.86
CA ASN A 169 -5.83 -3.79 -32.05
C ASN A 169 -6.75 -4.16 -33.23
N ASP A 170 -6.66 -3.39 -34.31
CA ASP A 170 -7.50 -3.58 -35.51
C ASP A 170 -7.23 -4.90 -36.26
N SER A 171 -6.06 -5.53 -36.07
CA SER A 171 -5.72 -6.82 -36.68
C SER A 171 -6.33 -8.02 -35.94
N GLY A 172 -6.86 -7.83 -34.73
CA GLY A 172 -7.37 -8.91 -33.89
C GLY A 172 -6.34 -9.47 -32.91
N GLU A 173 -5.16 -8.85 -32.80
CA GLU A 173 -4.11 -9.25 -31.86
C GLU A 173 -4.22 -8.48 -30.54
N THR A 174 -3.80 -9.14 -29.47
CA THR A 174 -3.74 -8.56 -28.13
C THR A 174 -2.28 -8.41 -27.71
N ASN A 175 -1.87 -7.17 -27.43
CA ASN A 175 -0.56 -6.85 -26.89
C ASN A 175 -0.69 -6.49 -25.41
N ILE A 176 0.01 -7.20 -24.54
CA ILE A 176 0.07 -6.85 -23.11
C ILE A 176 1.28 -5.95 -22.88
N VAL A 177 1.04 -4.74 -22.40
CA VAL A 177 2.07 -3.76 -22.06
C VAL A 177 2.07 -3.47 -20.56
N THR A 178 3.23 -3.11 -20.03
CA THR A 178 3.34 -2.57 -18.66
C THR A 178 3.57 -1.07 -18.78
N VAL A 179 2.82 -0.26 -18.04
CA VAL A 179 3.02 1.19 -18.00
C VAL A 179 4.36 1.50 -17.34
N LEU A 180 5.28 2.10 -18.10
CA LEU A 180 6.64 2.40 -17.63
C LEU A 180 6.83 3.83 -17.17
N LYS A 181 5.92 4.74 -17.52
CA LYS A 181 6.03 6.17 -17.24
C LYS A 181 4.65 6.78 -17.02
N ASN A 182 4.57 7.68 -16.04
CA ASN A 182 3.49 8.63 -15.87
C ASN A 182 4.06 10.04 -16.07
N ASP A 183 3.44 10.87 -16.91
CA ASP A 183 3.93 12.22 -17.24
C ASP A 183 3.57 13.27 -16.19
N GLY A 184 2.87 12.89 -15.12
CA GLY A 184 2.41 13.79 -14.08
C GLY A 184 1.29 14.72 -14.54
N ALA A 185 0.92 15.65 -13.67
CA ALA A 185 -0.01 16.73 -14.02
C ALA A 185 0.66 17.74 -14.96
N SER A 186 -0.11 18.34 -15.85
CA SER A 186 0.35 19.36 -16.80
C SER A 186 0.31 20.78 -16.24
N ASP A 187 -0.55 21.02 -15.25
CA ASP A 187 -0.64 22.27 -14.52
C ASP A 187 -1.04 22.03 -13.05
N ILE A 188 -1.09 23.12 -12.27
CA ILE A 188 -1.38 23.08 -10.83
C ILE A 188 -2.83 22.69 -10.52
N ASN A 189 -3.78 23.02 -11.39
CA ASN A 189 -5.20 22.69 -11.17
C ASN A 189 -5.41 21.20 -11.38
N GLU A 190 -4.80 20.64 -12.44
CA GLU A 190 -4.77 19.18 -12.66
C GLU A 190 -4.06 18.48 -11.48
N PHE A 191 -2.95 19.02 -10.97
CA PHE A 191 -2.24 18.43 -9.82
C PHE A 191 -3.15 18.32 -8.58
N MET A 192 -3.83 19.40 -8.19
CA MET A 192 -4.70 19.40 -7.01
C MET A 192 -5.94 18.52 -7.22
N ASP A 193 -6.54 18.55 -8.41
CA ASP A 193 -7.67 17.71 -8.79
C ASP A 193 -7.31 16.21 -8.82
N CYS A 194 -6.10 15.87 -9.28
CA CYS A 194 -5.53 14.52 -9.19
C CYS A 194 -5.39 14.10 -7.73
N TYR A 195 -4.84 14.94 -6.86
CA TYR A 195 -4.67 14.59 -5.45
C TYR A 195 -6.01 14.32 -4.74
N ALA A 196 -6.98 15.21 -4.96
CA ALA A 196 -8.35 15.06 -4.47
C ALA A 196 -9.03 13.76 -4.95
N SER A 197 -8.73 13.39 -6.20
CA SER A 197 -9.17 12.15 -6.84
C SER A 197 -8.31 10.91 -6.48
N GLN A 198 -7.32 11.03 -5.60
CA GLN A 198 -6.35 9.99 -5.22
C GLN A 198 -5.50 9.44 -6.38
N CYS A 199 -5.22 10.29 -7.37
CA CYS A 199 -4.30 9.98 -8.44
C CYS A 199 -2.85 10.21 -8.00
N PHE A 200 -2.40 9.46 -6.98
CA PHE A 200 -1.10 9.64 -6.35
C PHE A 200 0.07 9.33 -7.27
N SER A 201 -0.09 8.40 -8.22
CA SER A 201 0.93 8.14 -9.24
C SER A 201 1.16 9.40 -10.09
N THR A 202 0.10 10.08 -10.50
CA THR A 202 0.21 11.34 -11.24
C THR A 202 0.84 12.42 -10.38
N CYS A 203 0.40 12.59 -9.13
CA CYS A 203 0.93 13.62 -8.23
C CYS A 203 2.43 13.43 -7.92
N ALA A 204 2.87 12.20 -7.69
CA ALA A 204 4.27 11.87 -7.40
C ALA A 204 5.19 12.22 -8.60
N ASN A 205 4.70 12.01 -9.83
CA ASN A 205 5.46 12.21 -11.06
C ASN A 205 5.32 13.62 -11.67
N THR A 206 4.50 14.50 -11.09
CA THR A 206 4.39 15.90 -11.52
C THR A 206 5.74 16.61 -11.37
N ASN A 207 6.19 17.27 -12.45
CA ASN A 207 7.41 18.07 -12.43
C ASN A 207 7.29 19.18 -11.36
N GLN A 208 8.29 19.27 -10.48
CA GLN A 208 8.32 20.26 -9.41
C GLN A 208 8.25 21.70 -9.94
N GLU A 209 8.73 21.97 -11.15
CA GLU A 209 8.61 23.29 -11.79
C GLU A 209 7.14 23.72 -11.98
N ILE A 210 6.20 22.80 -12.19
CA ILE A 210 4.77 23.11 -12.27
C ILE A 210 4.25 23.62 -10.93
N ILE A 211 4.76 23.06 -9.83
CA ILE A 211 4.41 23.49 -8.47
C ILE A 211 5.05 24.85 -8.16
N LEU A 212 6.30 25.06 -8.57
CA LEU A 212 7.08 26.28 -8.28
C LEU A 212 6.69 27.48 -9.16
N SER A 213 6.34 27.26 -10.43
CA SER A 213 6.11 28.31 -11.44
C SER A 213 4.80 29.06 -11.30
N ASN A 214 3.89 28.63 -10.44
CA ASN A 214 2.59 29.26 -10.29
C ASN A 214 2.70 30.65 -9.61
N ALA A 215 2.30 31.71 -10.33
CA ALA A 215 2.22 33.08 -9.85
C ALA A 215 1.17 33.30 -8.73
N ASP A 216 0.27 32.33 -8.50
CA ASP A 216 -0.70 32.32 -7.40
C ASP A 216 -0.11 31.81 -6.08
N ASN A 217 1.14 31.31 -6.06
CA ASN A 217 1.86 30.97 -4.82
C ASN A 217 2.36 32.23 -4.10
N LYS A 218 1.46 33.17 -3.80
CA LYS A 218 1.77 34.39 -3.04
C LYS A 218 1.92 34.14 -1.54
N ASP A 219 1.60 32.93 -1.08
CA ASP A 219 1.70 32.50 0.31
C ASP A 219 2.56 31.22 0.43
N ASP A 220 3.59 31.30 1.27
CA ASP A 220 4.50 30.21 1.61
C ASP A 220 3.74 28.96 2.09
N ILE A 221 2.61 29.13 2.78
CA ILE A 221 1.80 28.02 3.31
C ILE A 221 1.28 27.16 2.17
N ASN A 222 0.71 27.77 1.14
CA ASN A 222 0.10 27.07 0.02
C ASN A 222 1.17 26.36 -0.82
N LEU A 223 2.29 27.05 -1.10
CA LEU A 223 3.44 26.48 -1.81
C LEU A 223 4.02 25.26 -1.07
N ILE A 224 4.33 25.41 0.21
CA ILE A 224 4.94 24.33 1.01
C ILE A 224 3.96 23.15 1.14
N SER A 225 2.67 23.41 1.35
CA SER A 225 1.65 22.36 1.38
C SER A 225 1.61 21.54 0.09
N LYS A 226 1.70 22.19 -1.08
CA LYS A 226 1.74 21.49 -2.39
C LYS A 226 3.01 20.66 -2.56
N LEU A 227 4.15 21.12 -2.08
CA LEU A 227 5.39 20.32 -2.05
C LEU A 227 5.23 19.09 -1.16
N PHE A 228 4.60 19.24 0.02
CA PHE A 228 4.26 18.11 0.88
C PHE A 228 3.27 17.14 0.23
N ILE A 229 2.28 17.63 -0.51
CA ILE A 229 1.32 16.78 -1.25
C ILE A 229 2.07 15.91 -2.26
N LYS A 230 3.02 16.47 -3.02
CA LYS A 230 3.88 15.70 -3.93
C LYS A 230 4.71 14.67 -3.17
N CYS A 231 5.42 15.09 -2.11
CA CYS A 231 6.24 14.20 -1.28
C CYS A 231 5.42 13.04 -0.71
N HIS A 232 4.26 13.33 -0.12
CA HIS A 232 3.33 12.36 0.44
C HIS A 232 2.84 11.39 -0.63
N SER A 233 2.49 11.88 -1.82
CA SER A 233 2.08 11.03 -2.93
C SER A 233 3.17 10.03 -3.32
N SER A 234 4.45 10.45 -3.33
CA SER A 234 5.60 9.55 -3.53
C SER A 234 5.68 8.47 -2.46
N LEU A 235 5.50 8.84 -1.18
CA LEU A 235 5.50 7.89 -0.06
C LEU A 235 4.32 6.90 -0.15
N LEU A 236 3.13 7.36 -0.56
CA LEU A 236 1.93 6.54 -0.69
C LEU A 236 2.05 5.43 -1.75
N ILE A 237 2.82 5.68 -2.81
CA ILE A 237 3.14 4.69 -3.86
C ILE A 237 4.46 3.94 -3.60
N ASP A 238 4.99 4.01 -2.37
CA ASP A 238 6.23 3.39 -1.91
C ASP A 238 7.50 3.84 -2.67
N ASN A 239 7.48 5.03 -3.28
CA ASN A 239 8.66 5.65 -3.92
C ASN A 239 9.46 6.48 -2.91
N LYS A 240 10.10 5.78 -1.96
CA LYS A 240 10.85 6.38 -0.84
C LYS A 240 12.07 7.19 -1.28
N LEU A 241 12.74 6.81 -2.37
CA LEU A 241 13.95 7.51 -2.85
C LEU A 241 13.62 8.93 -3.34
N ASP A 242 12.62 9.07 -4.21
CA ASP A 242 12.20 10.39 -4.69
C ASP A 242 11.63 11.22 -3.54
N ALA A 243 10.91 10.59 -2.62
CA ALA A 243 10.39 11.27 -1.44
C ALA A 243 11.50 11.82 -0.53
N LEU A 244 12.65 11.14 -0.40
CA LEU A 244 13.80 11.65 0.37
C LEU A 244 14.38 12.92 -0.24
N GLU A 245 14.43 13.03 -1.57
CA GLU A 245 14.85 14.26 -2.24
C GLU A 245 13.82 15.39 -2.02
N ASP A 246 12.52 15.07 -2.13
CA ASP A 246 11.45 16.02 -1.81
C ASP A 246 11.55 16.52 -0.35
N ILE A 247 11.78 15.61 0.63
CA ILE A 247 11.96 15.93 2.06
C ILE A 247 13.11 16.91 2.28
N LYS A 248 14.26 16.68 1.63
CA LYS A 248 15.42 17.58 1.71
C LYS A 248 15.10 18.94 1.13
N ALA A 249 14.47 18.98 -0.05
CA ALA A 249 14.10 20.22 -0.72
C ALA A 249 13.11 21.04 0.12
N ILE A 250 12.10 20.39 0.70
CA ILE A 250 11.12 20.99 1.62
C ILE A 250 11.82 21.55 2.86
N ASN A 251 12.75 20.80 3.47
CA ASN A 251 13.48 21.26 4.65
C ASN A 251 14.24 22.56 4.39
N VAL A 252 14.93 22.65 3.25
CA VAL A 252 15.64 23.88 2.84
C VAL A 252 14.66 25.05 2.69
N LYS A 253 13.47 24.84 2.13
CA LYS A 253 12.46 25.90 1.98
C LYS A 253 11.86 26.31 3.31
N LEU A 254 11.61 25.37 4.22
CA LEU A 254 11.13 25.67 5.57
C LEU A 254 12.12 26.52 6.36
N HIS A 255 13.42 26.23 6.28
CA HIS A 255 14.43 27.03 6.96
C HIS A 255 14.48 28.49 6.46
N ASN A 256 14.27 28.69 5.17
CA ASN A 256 14.33 30.01 4.52
C ASN A 256 12.98 30.77 4.49
N SER A 257 11.88 30.14 4.89
CA SER A 257 10.54 30.76 4.84
C SER A 257 10.28 31.72 6.00
N ALA A 258 9.42 32.71 5.77
CA ALA A 258 8.98 33.70 6.75
C ALA A 258 7.71 33.26 7.52
N LEU A 259 7.44 31.94 7.55
CA LEU A 259 6.23 31.38 8.11
C LEU A 259 6.05 31.65 9.62
N GLN A 260 4.77 31.69 10.00
CA GLN A 260 4.22 31.38 11.33
C GLN A 260 5.08 30.41 12.14
N SER A 261 5.55 30.71 13.36
CA SER A 261 6.31 29.75 14.18
C SER A 261 5.60 28.39 14.26
N ASP A 262 4.31 28.38 14.58
CA ASP A 262 3.56 27.13 14.74
C ASP A 262 3.27 26.44 13.39
N VAL A 263 3.05 27.20 12.32
CA VAL A 263 2.84 26.60 10.99
C VAL A 263 4.14 25.97 10.49
N LYS A 264 5.26 26.65 10.71
CA LYS A 264 6.61 26.15 10.43
C LYS A 264 6.91 24.90 11.26
N ASN A 265 6.63 24.93 12.57
CA ASN A 265 6.82 23.79 13.46
C ASN A 265 5.95 22.59 13.06
N LEU A 266 4.70 22.83 12.63
CA LEU A 266 3.84 21.77 12.08
C LEU A 266 4.47 21.11 10.86
N PHE A 267 4.91 21.91 9.88
CA PHE A 267 5.54 21.37 8.69
C PHE A 267 6.85 20.64 9.01
N MET A 268 7.69 21.18 9.90
CA MET A 268 8.92 20.51 10.33
C MET A 268 8.63 19.19 11.05
N CYS A 269 7.58 19.14 11.87
CA CYS A 269 7.14 17.92 12.55
C CYS A 269 6.75 16.85 11.52
N ILE A 270 5.94 17.21 10.53
CA ILE A 270 5.49 16.27 9.49
C ILE A 270 6.64 15.87 8.56
N ASN A 271 7.54 16.78 8.19
CA ASN A 271 8.73 16.44 7.41
C ASN A 271 9.59 15.40 8.13
N SER A 272 9.69 15.52 9.45
CA SER A 272 10.41 14.56 10.29
C SER A 272 9.74 13.19 10.30
N LEU A 273 8.40 13.13 10.39
CA LEU A 273 7.67 11.86 10.26
C LEU A 273 7.80 11.23 8.86
N ASN A 274 7.76 12.04 7.80
CA ASN A 274 7.98 11.59 6.43
C ASN A 274 9.40 11.01 6.27
N HIS A 275 10.41 11.62 6.89
CA HIS A 275 11.76 11.09 6.91
C HIS A 275 11.85 9.75 7.67
N VAL A 276 11.17 9.62 8.81
CA VAL A 276 11.08 8.34 9.55
C VAL A 276 10.49 7.25 8.67
N TYR A 277 9.38 7.53 7.96
CA TYR A 277 8.76 6.56 7.06
C TYR A 277 9.65 6.22 5.86
N ALA A 278 10.28 7.21 5.24
CA ALA A 278 11.11 7.04 4.05
C ALA A 278 12.41 6.27 4.32
N THR A 279 12.93 6.35 5.55
CA THR A 279 14.17 5.66 5.96
C THR A 279 13.94 4.38 6.77
N ASP A 280 12.69 4.08 7.13
CA ASP A 280 12.34 3.00 8.06
C ASP A 280 13.13 3.08 9.39
N SER A 281 13.46 4.30 9.83
CA SER A 281 14.30 4.55 11.00
C SER A 281 13.86 5.80 11.75
N GLY A 282 13.81 5.71 13.09
CA GLY A 282 13.46 6.84 13.95
C GLY A 282 14.55 7.91 13.97
N GLY A 283 15.75 7.53 14.43
CA GLY A 283 16.91 8.42 14.53
C GLY A 283 16.63 9.73 15.27
N GLN A 284 17.26 10.81 14.82
CA GLN A 284 16.98 12.16 15.32
C GLN A 284 15.58 12.65 14.89
N SER A 285 15.10 12.23 13.73
CA SER A 285 13.83 12.71 13.16
C SER A 285 12.62 12.40 14.04
N ILE A 286 12.55 11.23 14.67
CA ILE A 286 11.45 10.94 15.60
C ILE A 286 11.52 11.80 16.87
N LEU A 287 12.73 12.12 17.34
CA LEU A 287 12.91 12.99 18.51
C LEU A 287 12.51 14.43 18.19
N ASP A 288 12.89 14.92 17.01
CA ASP A 288 12.49 16.25 16.52
C ASP A 288 10.97 16.34 16.39
N ALA A 289 10.32 15.30 15.85
CA ALA A 289 8.87 15.25 15.74
C ALA A 289 8.17 15.31 17.12
N ILE A 290 8.69 14.60 18.12
CA ILE A 290 8.17 14.64 19.50
C ILE A 290 8.28 16.07 20.06
N ASN A 291 9.48 16.64 20.04
CA ASN A 291 9.74 17.98 20.58
C ASN A 291 8.84 19.04 19.92
N LEU A 292 8.76 19.03 18.59
CA LEU A 292 7.92 19.96 17.84
C LEU A 292 6.43 19.78 18.16
N SER A 293 5.96 18.54 18.31
CA SER A 293 4.56 18.27 18.65
C SER A 293 4.19 18.73 20.07
N ASP A 294 5.13 18.63 21.01
CA ASP A 294 4.96 19.11 22.38
C ASP A 294 4.96 20.65 22.44
N GLU A 295 5.87 21.32 21.71
CA GLU A 295 5.90 22.78 21.58
C GLU A 295 4.60 23.34 20.98
N LEU A 296 4.04 22.67 19.98
CA LEU A 296 2.78 23.06 19.35
C LEU A 296 1.58 22.93 20.29
N ASN A 297 1.69 22.10 21.34
CA ASN A 297 0.61 21.77 22.27
C ASN A 297 -0.71 21.45 21.56
N ASN A 298 -0.62 20.71 20.43
CA ASN A 298 -1.77 20.35 19.61
C ASN A 298 -2.00 18.83 19.69
N PRO A 299 -3.10 18.38 20.32
CA PRO A 299 -3.38 16.95 20.50
C PRO A 299 -3.41 16.14 19.21
N LEU A 300 -3.89 16.71 18.10
CA LEU A 300 -3.94 16.02 16.81
C LEU A 300 -2.53 15.77 16.25
N ILE A 301 -1.65 16.76 16.34
CA ILE A 301 -0.26 16.63 15.86
C ILE A 301 0.49 15.60 16.71
N LYS A 302 0.30 15.67 18.03
CA LYS A 302 0.84 14.67 18.96
C LYS A 302 0.33 13.26 18.65
N ALA A 303 -0.95 13.11 18.30
CA ALA A 303 -1.51 11.82 17.87
C ALA A 303 -0.85 11.29 16.59
N PHE A 304 -0.56 12.15 15.60
CA PHE A 304 0.20 11.75 14.41
C PHE A 304 1.62 11.27 14.74
N VAL A 305 2.31 11.91 15.69
CA VAL A 305 3.64 11.46 16.16
C VAL A 305 3.55 10.14 16.92
N HIS A 306 2.60 10.02 17.86
CA HIS A 306 2.37 8.80 18.62
C HIS A 306 1.99 7.61 17.75
N ARG A 307 1.38 7.83 16.58
CA ARG A 307 1.18 6.77 15.58
C ARG A 307 2.50 6.10 15.20
N TYR A 308 3.65 6.78 15.27
CA TYR A 308 4.98 6.23 15.01
C TYR A 308 5.68 5.67 16.27
N ALA A 309 4.93 5.33 17.33
CA ALA A 309 5.48 4.87 18.62
C ALA A 309 6.53 3.75 18.51
N HIS A 310 6.48 2.92 17.48
CA HIS A 310 7.47 1.88 17.24
C HIS A 310 8.91 2.41 17.14
N PHE A 311 9.08 3.58 16.54
CA PHE A 311 10.37 4.22 16.30
C PHE A 311 10.88 5.05 17.48
N ILE A 312 10.04 5.25 18.51
CA ILE A 312 10.43 6.03 19.69
C ILE A 312 11.44 5.21 20.51
N PRO A 313 12.65 5.76 20.79
CA PRO A 313 13.68 5.05 21.53
C PRO A 313 13.32 4.97 23.02
N ASN A 314 14.00 4.06 23.74
CA ASN A 314 13.92 3.94 25.21
C ASN A 314 12.50 3.79 25.77
N THR A 315 11.60 3.16 25.03
CA THR A 315 10.23 2.87 25.45
C THR A 315 9.94 1.37 25.39
N THR A 316 9.28 0.88 26.42
CA THR A 316 8.77 -0.48 26.54
C THR A 316 7.59 -0.71 25.59
N TYR A 317 7.27 -1.98 25.32
CA TYR A 317 6.07 -2.30 24.53
C TYR A 317 4.77 -1.80 25.17
N GLN A 318 4.72 -1.72 26.50
CA GLN A 318 3.54 -1.18 27.19
C GLN A 318 3.40 0.33 26.96
N GLU A 319 4.48 1.10 27.16
CA GLU A 319 4.46 2.55 26.90
C GLU A 319 4.13 2.86 25.44
N LYS A 320 4.68 2.09 24.48
CA LYS A 320 4.34 2.24 23.06
C LYS A 320 2.86 1.95 22.80
N SER A 321 2.29 0.94 23.46
CA SER A 321 0.85 0.63 23.38
C SER A 321 0.00 1.77 23.94
N ASP A 322 0.40 2.35 25.07
CA ASP A 322 -0.32 3.45 25.73
C ASP A 322 -0.32 4.72 24.85
N LEU A 323 0.80 5.05 24.22
CA LEU A 323 0.91 6.16 23.26
C LEU A 323 -0.04 5.96 22.07
N LEU A 324 -0.09 4.74 21.51
CA LEU A 324 -0.97 4.40 20.39
C LEU A 324 -2.46 4.43 20.77
N ASN A 325 -2.80 3.93 21.95
CA ASN A 325 -4.18 3.98 22.46
C ASN A 325 -4.63 5.44 22.66
N SER A 326 -3.75 6.28 23.24
CA SER A 326 -4.01 7.72 23.37
C SER A 326 -4.20 8.41 22.01
N ALA A 327 -3.41 8.05 21.01
CA ALA A 327 -3.57 8.56 19.65
C ALA A 327 -4.90 8.11 19.02
N ALA A 328 -5.25 6.83 19.19
CA ALA A 328 -6.51 6.27 18.71
C ALA A 328 -7.72 7.02 19.30
N ASP A 329 -7.70 7.34 20.59
CA ASP A 329 -8.75 8.13 21.24
C ASP A 329 -8.88 9.53 20.65
N GLU A 330 -7.75 10.19 20.36
CA GLU A 330 -7.76 11.54 19.78
C GLU A 330 -8.29 11.53 18.34
N PHE A 331 -7.90 10.54 17.53
CA PHE A 331 -8.45 10.35 16.19
C PHE A 331 -9.96 10.03 16.24
N ASN A 332 -10.40 9.22 17.20
CA ASN A 332 -11.81 8.90 17.40
C ASN A 332 -12.65 10.15 17.72
N LYS A 333 -12.19 11.00 18.65
CA LYS A 333 -12.87 12.27 19.01
C LYS A 333 -13.05 13.20 17.81
N ARG A 334 -12.19 13.07 16.80
CA ARG A 334 -12.18 13.91 15.60
C ARG A 334 -12.79 13.24 14.36
N ASN A 335 -13.32 12.03 14.50
CA ASN A 335 -13.87 11.23 13.41
C ASN A 335 -12.86 10.97 12.28
N ILE A 336 -11.61 10.63 12.65
CA ILE A 336 -10.52 10.28 11.73
C ILE A 336 -10.23 8.78 11.89
N LEU A 337 -11.17 7.94 11.44
CA LEU A 337 -11.21 6.54 11.90
C LEU A 337 -10.17 5.62 11.25
N ASP A 338 -9.66 5.96 10.08
CA ASP A 338 -8.56 5.25 9.42
C ASP A 338 -7.26 5.30 10.25
N HIS A 339 -6.87 6.49 10.71
CA HIS A 339 -5.71 6.66 11.59
C HIS A 339 -5.90 5.98 12.95
N LYS A 340 -7.12 6.02 13.49
CA LYS A 340 -7.48 5.27 14.71
C LYS A 340 -7.22 3.78 14.53
N ILE A 341 -7.73 3.18 13.45
CA ILE A 341 -7.58 1.76 13.17
C ILE A 341 -6.10 1.37 13.04
N TYR A 342 -5.28 2.19 12.37
CA TYR A 342 -3.83 1.96 12.31
C TYR A 342 -3.20 1.96 13.70
N CYS A 343 -3.54 2.92 14.56
CA CYS A 343 -3.03 2.95 15.94
C CYS A 343 -3.41 1.70 16.73
N ILE A 344 -4.68 1.27 16.65
CA ILE A 344 -5.16 0.03 17.30
C ILE A 344 -4.39 -1.18 16.78
N ASN A 345 -4.23 -1.32 15.46
CA ASN A 345 -3.46 -2.40 14.86
C ASN A 345 -2.05 -2.49 15.45
N ASN A 346 -1.35 -1.36 15.45
CA ASN A 346 0.04 -1.29 15.91
C ASN A 346 0.15 -1.52 17.43
N ALA A 347 -0.86 -1.14 18.20
CA ALA A 347 -0.91 -1.43 19.63
C ALA A 347 -1.10 -2.94 19.87
N LEU A 348 -1.95 -3.58 19.07
CA LEU A 348 -2.24 -5.00 19.18
C LEU A 348 -1.05 -5.87 18.76
N THR A 349 -0.21 -5.46 17.80
CA THR A 349 0.97 -6.26 17.41
C THR A 349 1.97 -6.45 18.56
N TYR A 350 2.00 -5.56 19.56
CA TYR A 350 2.81 -5.75 20.76
C TYR A 350 2.34 -6.93 21.63
N SER A 351 1.08 -7.36 21.51
CA SER A 351 0.60 -8.57 22.21
C SER A 351 1.28 -9.85 21.72
N PHE A 352 1.84 -9.87 20.50
CA PHE A 352 2.61 -11.01 20.00
C PHE A 352 3.92 -11.24 20.75
N TYR A 353 4.39 -10.24 21.50
CA TYR A 353 5.57 -10.30 22.36
C TYR A 353 5.21 -10.56 23.84
N LYS A 354 3.94 -10.89 24.11
CA LYS A 354 3.42 -11.30 25.42
C LYS A 354 3.01 -12.77 25.37
N ASP A 355 2.70 -13.33 26.54
CA ASP A 355 2.32 -14.75 26.68
C ASP A 355 0.86 -15.02 26.32
N ASN A 356 0.06 -13.96 26.07
CA ASN A 356 -1.34 -14.08 25.72
C ASN A 356 -1.74 -13.12 24.59
N ILE A 357 -2.73 -13.55 23.80
CA ILE A 357 -3.32 -12.79 22.70
C ILE A 357 -4.83 -12.76 22.89
N ASP A 358 -5.42 -11.58 22.75
CA ASP A 358 -6.86 -11.38 22.73
C ASP A 358 -7.33 -11.27 21.28
N ILE A 359 -7.75 -12.40 20.70
CA ILE A 359 -8.27 -12.45 19.33
C ILE A 359 -9.54 -11.59 19.19
N GLY A 360 -10.32 -11.44 20.27
CA GLY A 360 -11.52 -10.61 20.28
C GLY A 360 -11.21 -9.18 19.88
N LYS A 361 -10.10 -8.61 20.37
CA LYS A 361 -9.65 -7.27 19.98
C LYS A 361 -9.21 -7.18 18.52
N PHE A 362 -8.49 -8.18 18.00
CA PHE A 362 -8.10 -8.22 16.58
C PHE A 362 -9.32 -8.30 15.66
N ASN A 363 -10.26 -9.21 15.96
CA ASN A 363 -11.51 -9.32 15.20
C ASN A 363 -12.39 -8.07 15.32
N GLY A 364 -12.46 -7.48 16.52
CA GLY A 364 -13.19 -6.23 16.77
C GLY A 364 -12.63 -5.07 15.95
N MET A 365 -11.31 -4.91 15.91
CA MET A 365 -10.64 -3.91 15.08
C MET A 365 -10.95 -4.11 13.59
N LEU A 366 -10.85 -5.34 13.08
CA LEU A 366 -11.14 -5.63 11.67
C LEU A 366 -12.61 -5.38 11.34
N ALA A 367 -13.54 -5.77 12.22
CA ALA A 367 -14.96 -5.50 12.06
C ALA A 367 -15.25 -3.99 12.05
N GLU A 368 -14.61 -3.24 12.95
CA GLU A 368 -14.71 -1.78 12.97
C GLU A 368 -14.18 -1.16 11.66
N ALA A 369 -13.03 -1.63 11.18
CA ALA A 369 -12.46 -1.17 9.91
C ALA A 369 -13.41 -1.45 8.71
N LEU A 370 -13.97 -2.66 8.64
CA LEU A 370 -14.91 -3.03 7.56
C LEU A 370 -16.21 -2.23 7.58
N ASN A 371 -16.68 -1.81 8.76
CA ASN A 371 -17.91 -1.03 8.88
C ASN A 371 -17.69 0.47 8.64
N ASN A 372 -16.58 1.00 9.15
CA ASN A 372 -16.36 2.44 9.20
C ASN A 372 -15.48 2.93 8.05
N VAL A 373 -14.43 2.19 7.68
CA VAL A 373 -13.43 2.56 6.66
C VAL A 373 -13.10 1.38 5.74
N PRO A 374 -14.10 0.75 5.08
CA PRO A 374 -13.90 -0.51 4.34
C PRO A 374 -12.85 -0.40 3.24
N GLY A 375 -12.66 0.80 2.67
CA GLY A 375 -11.69 1.09 1.63
C GLY A 375 -10.28 1.41 2.13
N ILE A 376 -9.93 1.30 3.41
CA ILE A 376 -8.59 1.68 3.87
C ILE A 376 -7.49 0.84 3.20
N ALA A 377 -6.47 1.48 2.61
CA ALA A 377 -5.41 0.76 1.89
C ALA A 377 -4.63 -0.26 2.75
N GLY A 378 -4.54 -0.01 4.06
CA GLY A 378 -3.92 -0.93 5.02
C GLY A 378 -4.71 -2.19 5.35
N MET A 379 -5.85 -2.45 4.69
CA MET A 379 -6.70 -3.61 4.99
C MET A 379 -5.96 -4.95 4.89
N SER A 380 -4.99 -5.07 3.97
CA SER A 380 -4.12 -6.25 3.87
C SER A 380 -3.30 -6.51 5.14
N ILE A 381 -2.81 -5.45 5.81
CA ILE A 381 -2.09 -5.52 7.08
C ILE A 381 -3.02 -5.98 8.20
N LEU A 382 -4.25 -5.45 8.24
CA LEU A 382 -5.24 -5.81 9.26
C LEU A 382 -5.62 -7.28 9.15
N TYR A 383 -5.97 -7.75 7.95
CA TYR A 383 -6.24 -9.17 7.70
C TYR A 383 -5.04 -10.06 8.05
N ASN A 384 -3.83 -9.64 7.68
CA ASN A 384 -2.62 -10.36 8.03
C ASN A 384 -2.48 -10.54 9.55
N ASN A 385 -2.56 -9.45 10.31
CA ASN A 385 -2.33 -9.51 11.75
C ASN A 385 -3.45 -10.26 12.49
N VAL A 386 -4.71 -10.16 12.03
CA VAL A 386 -5.81 -11.00 12.55
C VAL A 386 -5.54 -12.47 12.26
N GLY A 387 -5.10 -12.80 11.05
CA GLY A 387 -4.69 -14.16 10.69
C GLY A 387 -3.54 -14.66 11.57
N THR A 388 -2.57 -13.81 11.87
CA THR A 388 -1.44 -14.15 12.75
C THR A 388 -1.89 -14.37 14.19
N ALA A 389 -2.79 -13.54 14.71
CA ALA A 389 -3.39 -13.75 16.04
C ALA A 389 -4.13 -15.10 16.13
N LEU A 390 -4.93 -15.45 15.11
CA LEU A 390 -5.62 -16.75 15.02
C LEU A 390 -4.63 -17.91 14.93
N LEU A 391 -3.58 -17.77 14.12
CA LEU A 391 -2.56 -18.80 13.95
C LEU A 391 -1.82 -19.06 15.27
N TYR A 392 -1.44 -18.01 16.00
CA TYR A 392 -0.85 -18.11 17.32
C TYR A 392 -1.78 -18.71 18.37
N TYR A 393 -3.09 -18.51 18.20
CA TYR A 393 -4.12 -19.19 19.01
C TYR A 393 -4.43 -20.63 18.55
N ARG A 394 -3.63 -21.18 17.61
CA ARG A 394 -3.80 -22.54 17.07
C ARG A 394 -5.12 -22.75 16.31
N ASP A 395 -5.61 -21.71 15.64
CA ASP A 395 -6.74 -21.78 14.70
C ASP A 395 -6.28 -21.53 13.25
N PRO A 396 -5.57 -22.50 12.62
CA PRO A 396 -5.02 -22.35 11.28
C PRO A 396 -6.11 -22.25 10.19
N GLU A 397 -7.28 -22.87 10.38
CA GLU A 397 -8.36 -22.82 9.39
C GLU A 397 -8.89 -21.40 9.19
N ASN A 398 -9.18 -20.70 10.29
CA ASN A 398 -9.66 -19.32 10.19
C ASN A 398 -8.52 -18.35 9.88
N ALA A 399 -7.29 -18.62 10.32
CA ALA A 399 -6.12 -17.86 9.91
C ALA A 399 -5.95 -17.86 8.38
N LEU A 400 -6.06 -19.03 7.73
CA LEU A 400 -5.94 -19.16 6.27
C LEU A 400 -6.97 -18.31 5.52
N LYS A 401 -8.23 -18.30 5.99
CA LYS A 401 -9.28 -17.45 5.41
C LYS A 401 -8.89 -15.98 5.47
N LYS A 402 -8.37 -15.51 6.62
CA LYS A 402 -7.94 -14.11 6.78
C LYS A 402 -6.75 -13.78 5.90
N TYR A 403 -5.75 -14.65 5.81
CA TYR A 403 -4.61 -14.42 4.93
C TYR A 403 -5.00 -14.37 3.45
N LYS A 404 -5.91 -15.25 2.99
CA LYS A 404 -6.42 -15.22 1.61
C LYS A 404 -7.15 -13.91 1.32
N SER A 405 -8.04 -13.46 2.21
CA SER A 405 -8.66 -12.14 2.09
C SER A 405 -7.62 -11.03 2.04
N GLY A 406 -6.62 -11.03 2.94
CA GLY A 406 -5.54 -10.04 2.92
C GLY A 406 -4.73 -10.04 1.62
N LEU A 407 -4.52 -11.20 1.01
CA LEU A 407 -3.75 -11.36 -0.23
C LEU A 407 -4.47 -10.73 -1.43
N ASP A 408 -5.79 -10.77 -1.46
CA ASP A 408 -6.59 -10.10 -2.50
C ASP A 408 -6.36 -8.58 -2.46
N TYR A 409 -6.39 -7.99 -1.26
CA TYR A 409 -6.08 -6.57 -1.05
C TYR A 409 -4.63 -6.23 -1.42
N ALA A 410 -3.65 -7.02 -0.96
CA ALA A 410 -2.25 -6.76 -1.24
C ALA A 410 -1.91 -6.83 -2.74
N THR A 411 -2.54 -7.78 -3.45
CA THR A 411 -2.33 -7.94 -4.89
C THR A 411 -2.96 -6.78 -5.67
N ALA A 412 -4.19 -6.40 -5.33
CA ALA A 412 -4.87 -5.32 -6.01
C ALA A 412 -4.12 -3.99 -5.88
N LEU A 413 -3.59 -3.69 -4.70
CA LEU A 413 -2.85 -2.46 -4.45
C LEU A 413 -1.42 -2.46 -4.97
N ASN A 414 -0.95 -3.56 -5.59
CA ASN A 414 0.45 -3.76 -5.92
C ASN A 414 1.36 -3.46 -4.71
N ARG A 415 1.04 -4.06 -3.56
CA ARG A 415 1.72 -3.88 -2.26
C ARG A 415 2.64 -5.06 -2.00
N PRO A 416 3.88 -5.02 -2.51
CA PRO A 416 4.67 -6.23 -2.61
C PRO A 416 5.17 -6.74 -1.25
N ALA A 417 5.47 -5.85 -0.30
CA ALA A 417 5.88 -6.23 1.05
C ALA A 417 4.79 -7.06 1.77
N GLN A 418 3.54 -6.58 1.72
CA GLN A 418 2.38 -7.23 2.32
C GLN A 418 2.10 -8.55 1.61
N ARG A 419 2.18 -8.58 0.27
CA ARG A 419 2.00 -9.80 -0.52
C ARG A 419 3.02 -10.88 -0.14
N ILE A 420 4.30 -10.53 0.00
CA ILE A 420 5.35 -11.46 0.42
C ILE A 420 5.06 -12.03 1.82
N GLY A 421 4.74 -11.16 2.78
CA GLY A 421 4.41 -11.61 4.14
C GLY A 421 3.22 -12.56 4.18
N LEU A 422 2.17 -12.25 3.42
CA LEU A 422 0.97 -13.09 3.30
C LEU A 422 1.25 -14.43 2.61
N LEU A 423 2.06 -14.47 1.55
CA LEU A 423 2.46 -15.73 0.90
C LEU A 423 3.22 -16.64 1.88
N GLY A 424 4.14 -16.09 2.68
CA GLY A 424 4.84 -16.86 3.70
C GLY A 424 3.89 -17.38 4.80
N ASN A 425 2.96 -16.54 5.25
CA ASN A 425 1.96 -16.90 6.25
C ASN A 425 0.98 -17.97 5.76
N ILE A 426 0.56 -17.90 4.49
CA ILE A 426 -0.28 -18.90 3.83
C ILE A 426 0.47 -20.25 3.78
N ALA A 427 1.72 -20.27 3.31
CA ALA A 427 2.49 -21.51 3.23
C ALA A 427 2.67 -22.20 4.59
N ILE A 428 2.98 -21.44 5.65
CA ILE A 428 3.01 -21.97 7.03
C ILE A 428 1.67 -22.60 7.40
N THR A 429 0.58 -21.89 7.14
CA THR A 429 -0.76 -22.30 7.57
C THR A 429 -1.25 -23.53 6.81
N GLU A 430 -1.01 -23.58 5.50
CA GLU A 430 -1.36 -24.73 4.65
C GLU A 430 -0.56 -25.98 5.08
N ALA A 431 0.74 -25.83 5.40
CA ALA A 431 1.55 -26.92 5.94
C ALA A 431 1.02 -27.44 7.29
N LEU A 432 0.58 -26.54 8.18
CA LEU A 432 -0.03 -26.91 9.48
C LEU A 432 -1.38 -27.63 9.32
N LEU A 433 -2.13 -27.33 8.26
CA LEU A 433 -3.37 -28.03 7.90
C LEU A 433 -3.12 -29.37 7.20
N GLY A 434 -1.87 -29.77 7.00
CA GLY A 434 -1.50 -31.02 6.35
C GLY A 434 -1.63 -30.98 4.82
N ILE A 435 -1.79 -29.81 4.22
CA ILE A 435 -1.79 -29.66 2.76
C ILE A 435 -0.35 -29.86 2.29
N LYS A 436 -0.15 -30.85 1.40
CA LYS A 436 1.16 -31.16 0.82
C LYS A 436 1.36 -30.46 -0.51
N HIS A 437 2.49 -29.77 -0.65
CA HIS A 437 2.85 -29.04 -1.84
C HIS A 437 3.96 -29.75 -2.63
N THR A 438 3.93 -29.57 -3.95
CA THR A 438 5.00 -30.04 -4.83
C THR A 438 6.26 -29.18 -4.65
N THR A 439 7.42 -29.70 -5.02
CA THR A 439 8.64 -28.89 -5.12
C THR A 439 8.41 -27.65 -5.99
N GLU A 440 7.72 -27.81 -7.11
CA GLU A 440 7.49 -26.73 -8.06
C GLU A 440 6.63 -25.59 -7.49
N TYR A 441 5.68 -25.88 -6.59
CA TYR A 441 4.93 -24.85 -5.87
C TYR A 441 5.87 -23.94 -5.05
N PHE A 442 6.75 -24.53 -4.25
CA PHE A 442 7.71 -23.79 -3.43
C PHE A 442 8.68 -22.99 -4.30
N ILE A 443 9.19 -23.60 -5.37
CA ILE A 443 10.14 -22.94 -6.27
C ILE A 443 9.49 -21.78 -7.02
N ASN A 444 8.29 -21.94 -7.54
CA ASN A 444 7.59 -20.86 -8.25
C ASN A 444 7.22 -19.72 -7.30
N THR A 445 6.77 -20.05 -6.08
CA THR A 445 6.48 -19.02 -5.06
C THR A 445 7.75 -18.28 -4.61
N SER A 446 8.88 -18.99 -4.47
CA SER A 446 10.16 -18.35 -4.14
C SER A 446 10.62 -17.39 -5.24
N LYS A 447 10.44 -17.77 -6.52
CA LYS A 447 10.71 -16.89 -7.68
C LYS A 447 9.78 -15.69 -7.68
N ASP A 448 8.51 -15.86 -7.36
CA ASP A 448 7.55 -14.75 -7.27
C ASP A 448 7.96 -13.74 -6.20
N ILE A 449 8.42 -14.19 -5.03
CA ILE A 449 8.94 -13.32 -3.95
C ILE A 449 10.20 -12.57 -4.40
N LEU A 450 11.16 -13.28 -5.01
CA LEU A 450 12.44 -12.70 -5.43
C LEU A 450 12.32 -11.71 -6.59
N ASN A 451 11.38 -11.96 -7.51
CA ASN A 451 11.19 -11.15 -8.71
C ASN A 451 10.11 -10.07 -8.55
N MET A 452 9.52 -9.92 -7.37
CA MET A 452 8.43 -8.98 -7.16
C MET A 452 8.92 -7.53 -7.39
N PRO A 453 8.22 -6.72 -8.21
CA PRO A 453 8.63 -5.34 -8.49
C PRO A 453 8.82 -4.51 -7.21
N ASN A 454 9.76 -3.57 -7.23
CA ASN A 454 10.04 -2.64 -6.12
C ASN A 454 10.47 -3.30 -4.80
N THR A 455 10.80 -4.59 -4.78
CA THR A 455 11.27 -5.30 -3.57
C THR A 455 12.78 -5.45 -3.44
N ARG A 456 13.55 -5.05 -4.45
CA ARG A 456 15.03 -5.11 -4.42
C ARG A 456 15.65 -4.37 -3.23
N ASN A 457 14.90 -3.45 -2.63
CA ASN A 457 15.28 -2.67 -1.43
C ASN A 457 14.58 -3.14 -0.15
N LEU A 458 13.89 -4.28 -0.16
CA LEU A 458 13.14 -4.83 0.99
C LEU A 458 13.67 -6.22 1.41
N PRO A 459 15.00 -6.37 1.67
CA PRO A 459 15.60 -7.68 1.85
C PRO A 459 15.07 -8.42 3.08
N PHE A 460 14.67 -7.69 4.13
CA PHE A 460 14.11 -8.29 5.35
C PHE A 460 12.82 -9.08 5.08
N ILE A 461 11.81 -8.46 4.45
CA ILE A 461 10.50 -9.12 4.25
C ILE A 461 10.61 -10.23 3.21
N GLN A 462 11.45 -10.06 2.17
CA GLN A 462 11.75 -11.12 1.21
C GLN A 462 12.30 -12.36 1.92
N VAL A 463 13.28 -12.17 2.80
CA VAL A 463 13.90 -13.29 3.52
C VAL A 463 12.95 -13.89 4.54
N ASN A 464 12.15 -13.10 5.25
CA ASN A 464 11.10 -13.65 6.12
C ASN A 464 10.13 -14.56 5.34
N GLY A 465 9.65 -14.11 4.16
CA GLY A 465 8.79 -14.92 3.30
C GLY A 465 9.49 -16.20 2.81
N LEU A 466 10.73 -16.09 2.32
CA LEU A 466 11.50 -17.23 1.80
C LEU A 466 11.86 -18.24 2.90
N LEU A 467 12.24 -17.79 4.09
CA LEU A 467 12.50 -18.68 5.22
C LEU A 467 11.22 -19.36 5.71
N ASN A 468 10.06 -18.70 5.63
CA ASN A 468 8.77 -19.35 5.92
C ASN A 468 8.42 -20.42 4.88
N LEU A 469 8.75 -20.22 3.59
CA LEU A 469 8.63 -21.28 2.57
C LEU A 469 9.55 -22.46 2.86
N ILE A 470 10.82 -22.19 3.21
CA ILE A 470 11.79 -23.23 3.60
C ILE A 470 11.30 -23.99 4.84
N ALA A 471 10.80 -23.27 5.85
CA ALA A 471 10.25 -23.88 7.06
C ALA A 471 9.06 -24.80 6.75
N ALA A 472 8.12 -24.34 5.92
CA ALA A 472 6.97 -25.12 5.48
C ALA A 472 7.41 -26.37 4.69
N ALA A 473 8.36 -26.23 3.77
CA ALA A 473 8.92 -27.36 3.02
C ALA A 473 9.59 -28.41 3.93
N ILE A 474 10.38 -27.98 4.91
CA ILE A 474 10.99 -28.88 5.91
C ILE A 474 9.90 -29.58 6.73
N TYR A 475 8.92 -28.84 7.22
CA TYR A 475 7.79 -29.39 8.00
C TYR A 475 6.99 -30.42 7.19
N GLU A 476 6.84 -30.19 5.88
CA GLU A 476 6.17 -31.12 4.98
C GLU A 476 7.02 -32.36 4.61
N ASN A 477 8.27 -32.43 5.04
CA ASN A 477 9.32 -33.37 4.62
C ASN A 477 9.74 -33.24 3.14
N ASN A 478 9.53 -32.08 2.53
CA ASN A 478 10.00 -31.76 1.18
C ASN A 478 11.41 -31.12 1.21
N LYS A 479 12.42 -31.93 1.51
CA LYS A 479 13.82 -31.48 1.63
C LYS A 479 14.42 -30.96 0.32
N ASP A 480 13.98 -31.50 -0.81
CA ASP A 480 14.42 -31.08 -2.14
C ASP A 480 14.02 -29.62 -2.42
N ALA A 481 12.77 -29.25 -2.14
CA ALA A 481 12.31 -27.86 -2.25
C ALA A 481 13.12 -26.91 -1.36
N ALA A 482 13.34 -27.28 -0.09
CA ALA A 482 14.12 -26.47 0.85
C ALA A 482 15.56 -26.24 0.35
N LEU A 483 16.23 -27.29 -0.14
CA LEU A 483 17.58 -27.20 -0.70
C LEU A 483 17.65 -26.33 -1.95
N GLN A 484 16.71 -26.48 -2.87
CA GLN A 484 16.71 -25.71 -4.11
C GLN A 484 16.47 -24.21 -3.87
N ILE A 485 15.62 -23.84 -2.92
CA ILE A 485 15.48 -22.43 -2.50
C ILE A 485 16.78 -21.95 -1.86
N TYR A 486 17.33 -22.71 -0.90
CA TYR A 486 18.55 -22.35 -0.18
C TYR A 486 19.77 -22.18 -1.09
N ALA A 487 19.93 -23.06 -2.10
CA ALA A 487 21.03 -23.01 -3.06
C ALA A 487 20.88 -21.89 -4.11
N SER A 488 19.75 -21.19 -4.16
CA SER A 488 19.53 -20.09 -5.09
C SER A 488 20.46 -18.92 -4.78
N LYS A 489 21.27 -18.51 -5.76
CA LYS A 489 22.13 -17.33 -5.66
C LYS A 489 21.35 -16.07 -5.26
N ASN A 490 20.13 -15.92 -5.75
CA ASN A 490 19.27 -14.77 -5.45
C ASN A 490 18.82 -14.79 -3.99
N PHE A 491 18.48 -15.96 -3.42
CA PHE A 491 18.15 -16.07 -2.01
C PHE A 491 19.36 -15.70 -1.13
N LEU A 492 20.54 -16.25 -1.43
CA LEU A 492 21.76 -15.98 -0.67
C LEU A 492 22.14 -14.49 -0.69
N ASP A 493 22.00 -13.82 -1.85
CA ASP A 493 22.25 -12.38 -1.99
C ASP A 493 21.29 -11.56 -1.11
N VAL A 494 19.98 -11.84 -1.15
CA VAL A 494 19.01 -11.09 -0.34
C VAL A 494 19.18 -11.38 1.16
N LEU A 495 19.46 -12.64 1.53
CA LEU A 495 19.74 -13.04 2.92
C LEU A 495 20.93 -12.26 3.49
N SER A 496 22.02 -12.12 2.74
CA SER A 496 23.20 -11.36 3.18
C SER A 496 22.91 -9.88 3.48
N LYS A 497 21.87 -9.30 2.85
CA LYS A 497 21.45 -7.90 3.02
C LYS A 497 20.35 -7.72 4.08
N SER A 498 19.67 -8.79 4.47
CA SER A 498 18.46 -8.73 5.29
C SER A 498 18.66 -8.27 6.73
N LEU A 499 19.88 -8.43 7.26
CA LEU A 499 20.25 -8.06 8.63
C LEU A 499 21.15 -6.82 8.70
N VAL A 500 21.44 -6.15 7.60
CA VAL A 500 22.38 -5.01 7.54
C VAL A 500 21.66 -3.73 7.10
N PRO A 501 21.62 -2.63 7.88
CA PRO A 501 21.72 -2.47 9.34
C PRO A 501 20.33 -2.37 10.01
N ASN A 502 19.27 -2.91 9.39
CA ASN A 502 17.92 -2.81 9.95
C ASN A 502 17.81 -3.62 11.24
N MET A 503 17.66 -2.94 12.38
CA MET A 503 17.45 -3.59 13.69
C MET A 503 16.01 -4.12 13.85
N LEU A 504 15.04 -3.61 13.09
CA LEU A 504 13.64 -3.98 13.27
C LEU A 504 13.40 -5.42 12.79
N GLY A 505 12.82 -6.24 13.66
CA GLY A 505 12.51 -7.64 13.37
C GLY A 505 13.72 -8.58 13.26
N SER A 506 14.96 -8.07 13.29
CA SER A 506 16.21 -8.84 13.19
C SER A 506 16.31 -9.98 14.22
N GLY A 507 15.83 -9.79 15.45
CA GLY A 507 15.83 -10.86 16.47
C GLY A 507 14.98 -12.06 16.07
N SER A 508 13.82 -11.83 15.46
CA SER A 508 12.95 -12.90 14.98
C SER A 508 13.58 -13.70 13.85
N LEU A 509 14.26 -13.02 12.93
CA LEU A 509 14.90 -13.64 11.78
C LEU A 509 16.12 -14.46 12.21
N VAL A 510 16.96 -13.91 13.11
CA VAL A 510 18.10 -14.63 13.68
C VAL A 510 17.66 -15.86 14.46
N THR A 511 16.58 -15.77 15.23
CA THR A 511 16.01 -16.92 15.95
C THR A 511 15.54 -18.00 14.97
N GLN A 512 14.83 -17.60 13.92
CA GLN A 512 14.35 -18.52 12.88
C GLN A 512 15.51 -19.24 12.16
N LEU A 513 16.58 -18.53 11.78
CA LEU A 513 17.74 -19.13 11.12
C LEU A 513 18.34 -20.26 11.98
N LYS A 514 18.52 -20.03 13.29
CA LYS A 514 19.04 -21.04 14.23
C LYS A 514 18.15 -22.28 14.29
N VAL A 515 16.84 -22.09 14.45
CA VAL A 515 15.88 -23.19 14.53
C VAL A 515 15.82 -23.99 13.22
N LEU A 516 15.94 -23.32 12.07
CA LEU A 516 15.94 -24.00 10.77
C LEU A 516 17.18 -24.87 10.55
N VAL A 517 18.36 -24.45 11.02
CA VAL A 517 19.57 -25.30 10.99
C VAL A 517 19.31 -26.60 11.75
N GLU A 518 18.78 -26.50 12.97
CA GLU A 518 18.46 -27.65 13.83
C GLU A 518 17.42 -28.57 13.18
N LYS A 519 16.26 -28.02 12.77
CA LYS A 519 15.16 -28.81 12.18
C LYS A 519 15.50 -29.42 10.83
N SER A 520 16.42 -28.82 10.11
CA SER A 520 16.87 -29.37 8.83
C SER A 520 17.80 -30.58 9.00
N ASN A 521 18.23 -30.93 10.22
CA ASN A 521 19.21 -31.97 10.53
C ASN A 521 20.53 -31.75 9.77
N GLY A 522 21.03 -30.51 9.75
CA GLY A 522 22.30 -30.15 9.09
C GLY A 522 22.23 -29.99 7.57
N LEU A 523 21.03 -30.01 6.98
CA LEU A 523 20.82 -29.75 5.55
C LEU A 523 21.12 -28.28 5.17
N LEU A 524 20.86 -27.37 6.10
CA LEU A 524 21.03 -25.92 5.92
C LEU A 524 22.12 -25.40 6.85
N ASP A 525 22.92 -24.44 6.37
CA ASP A 525 23.93 -23.72 7.16
C ASP A 525 23.83 -22.22 6.85
N PHE A 526 23.79 -21.37 7.89
CA PHE A 526 23.73 -19.91 7.74
C PHE A 526 24.95 -19.20 8.34
N ASN A 527 26.06 -19.90 8.57
CA ASN A 527 27.29 -19.34 9.14
C ASN A 527 27.90 -18.18 8.33
N PHE A 528 27.55 -18.05 7.05
CA PHE A 528 27.98 -16.95 6.19
C PHE A 528 27.21 -15.64 6.42
N VAL A 529 26.08 -15.69 7.13
CA VAL A 529 25.24 -14.51 7.38
C VAL A 529 25.86 -13.68 8.51
N GLN A 530 26.17 -12.43 8.22
CA GLN A 530 26.66 -11.51 9.23
C GLN A 530 25.53 -11.08 10.17
N ILE A 531 25.58 -11.54 11.42
CA ILE A 531 24.63 -11.13 12.45
C ILE A 531 25.08 -9.79 13.05
N PRO A 532 24.19 -8.79 13.17
CA PRO A 532 24.47 -7.52 13.83
C PRO A 532 24.91 -7.70 15.29
N SER A 533 25.73 -6.78 15.79
CA SER A 533 26.15 -6.77 17.19
C SER A 533 24.99 -6.57 18.18
N SER A 534 23.88 -5.99 17.71
CA SER A 534 22.63 -5.86 18.46
C SER A 534 21.45 -6.25 17.58
N THR A 535 20.52 -7.02 18.13
CA THR A 535 19.28 -7.43 17.47
C THR A 535 18.08 -6.91 18.24
N SER A 536 16.94 -6.76 17.56
CA SER A 536 15.68 -6.47 18.23
C SER A 536 15.34 -7.57 19.24
N HIS A 537 14.79 -7.16 20.38
CA HIS A 537 14.30 -8.11 21.37
C HIS A 537 13.12 -8.92 20.81
N ILE A 538 13.07 -10.21 21.15
CA ILE A 538 11.97 -11.12 20.84
C ILE A 538 11.59 -11.89 22.11
N SER A 539 10.29 -12.09 22.31
CA SER A 539 9.70 -12.71 23.51
C SER A 539 8.27 -13.17 23.24
N GLY A 540 7.65 -13.78 24.24
CA GLY A 540 6.26 -14.21 24.25
C GLY A 540 5.91 -15.22 23.17
N ILE A 541 4.64 -15.25 22.77
CA ILE A 541 4.11 -16.25 21.83
C ILE A 541 4.88 -16.27 20.51
N ARG A 542 5.34 -15.11 20.00
CA ARG A 542 6.15 -15.05 18.77
C ARG A 542 7.46 -15.81 18.92
N HIS A 543 8.16 -15.65 20.04
CA HIS A 543 9.41 -16.38 20.31
C HIS A 543 9.17 -17.89 20.36
N ASP A 544 8.15 -18.29 21.11
CA ASP A 544 7.83 -19.70 21.35
C ASP A 544 7.43 -20.39 20.04
N TYR A 545 6.60 -19.73 19.23
CA TYR A 545 6.15 -20.26 17.95
C TYR A 545 7.30 -20.49 16.95
N ILE A 546 8.27 -19.56 16.91
CA ILE A 546 9.48 -19.72 16.09
C ILE A 546 10.33 -20.86 16.63
N THR A 547 10.54 -20.93 17.94
CA THR A 547 11.39 -21.95 18.58
C THR A 547 10.84 -23.37 18.37
N GLU A 548 9.51 -23.54 18.49
CA GLU A 548 8.86 -24.82 18.32
C GLU A 548 8.91 -25.34 16.87
N ASN A 549 8.72 -24.48 15.88
CA ASN A 549 8.39 -24.91 14.51
C ASN A 549 9.33 -24.35 13.42
N GLY A 550 10.11 -23.32 13.70
CA GLY A 550 10.86 -22.55 12.70
C GLY A 550 9.97 -21.62 11.87
N PHE A 551 8.68 -21.49 12.23
CA PHE A 551 7.73 -20.61 11.57
C PHE A 551 7.79 -19.21 12.16
N ASN A 552 7.99 -18.20 11.31
CA ASN A 552 8.07 -16.80 11.72
C ASN A 552 7.02 -15.97 10.99
N PRO A 553 5.73 -16.08 11.37
CA PRO A 553 4.68 -15.34 10.69
C PRO A 553 5.00 -13.85 10.56
N ALA A 554 4.87 -13.32 9.34
CA ALA A 554 5.03 -11.91 9.07
C ALA A 554 3.94 -11.12 9.80
N ILE A 555 4.33 -10.02 10.44
CA ILE A 555 3.42 -9.07 11.08
C ILE A 555 3.66 -7.68 10.48
N GLY A 556 2.61 -6.87 10.38
CA GLY A 556 2.70 -5.54 9.79
C GLY A 556 2.30 -4.44 10.76
N ASN A 557 3.09 -3.38 10.83
CA ASN A 557 2.60 -2.12 11.40
C ASN A 557 2.14 -1.20 10.25
N ALA A 558 1.11 -0.41 10.50
CA ALA A 558 0.50 0.50 9.54
C ALA A 558 0.84 1.95 9.91
N TRP A 559 1.68 2.60 9.10
CA TRP A 559 2.13 3.97 9.31
C TRP A 559 1.62 4.95 8.24
N LEU A 560 1.51 4.48 6.98
CA LEU A 560 1.00 5.23 5.84
C LEU A 560 0.07 4.34 5.01
#